data_AF-A7S6Q7-F1
#
_entry.id   AF-A7S6Q7-F1
#
_cell.length_a   1.000
_cell.length_b   1.000
_cell.length_c   1.000
_cell.angle_alpha   90.00
_cell.angle_beta   90.00
_cell.angle_gamma   90.00
#
_symmetry.space_group_name_H-M   'P 1'
#
loop_
_entity.id
_entity.type
_entity.pdbx_description
1 polymer ?
#
loop_
_entity_poly.entity_id
_entity_poly.type
_entity_poly.pdbx_seq_one_letter_code
_entity_poly.pdbx_strand_id
1 'polypeptide(L)'
;MDKFFSADQMNVSKLISLVPEVLVATNGCDLEEAVKFYTDDLVSPDVLDVELVHWRIEEESIPRSAVNALKNCDAEFYPNVHVLLRILCTLSVTSAESERSFSTMKRLKTYLRNTMSTERESSLALISVHYNRSLDVDAIIDTFATRHPRRLLIADILSGDK
;
A
#
# COMPACT_ATOMS: atom_id res chain seq x y z
N MET A 1 12.05 4.52 -18.09
CA MET A 1 11.25 4.03 -16.94
C MET A 1 11.47 4.93 -15.71
N ASP A 2 12.26 6.00 -15.87
CA ASP A 2 12.89 6.80 -14.79
C ASP A 2 12.11 8.06 -14.38
N LYS A 3 10.91 8.27 -14.93
CA LYS A 3 10.09 9.45 -14.59
C LYS A 3 9.09 9.21 -13.46
N PHE A 4 8.97 7.98 -12.97
CA PHE A 4 7.96 7.61 -11.97
C PHE A 4 8.55 7.13 -10.63
N PHE A 5 9.82 6.72 -10.61
CA PHE A 5 10.43 6.17 -9.40
C PHE A 5 11.41 7.16 -8.76
N SER A 6 11.19 7.49 -7.48
CA SER A 6 12.16 8.24 -6.66
C SER A 6 13.45 7.41 -6.50
N ALA A 7 14.58 8.06 -6.23
CA ALA A 7 15.84 7.39 -5.92
C ALA A 7 15.66 6.32 -4.81
N ASP A 8 14.81 6.63 -3.82
CA ASP A 8 14.47 5.72 -2.72
C ASP A 8 13.77 4.46 -3.23
N GLN A 9 12.82 4.60 -4.16
CA GLN A 9 12.12 3.45 -4.74
C GLN A 9 13.05 2.58 -5.59
N MET A 10 14.05 3.20 -6.22
CA MET A 10 15.10 2.45 -6.93
C MET A 10 15.96 1.65 -5.94
N ASN A 11 16.31 2.22 -4.78
CA ASN A 11 17.05 1.50 -3.73
C ASN A 11 16.24 0.36 -3.11
N VAL A 12 14.94 0.57 -2.90
CA VAL A 12 14.01 -0.48 -2.43
C VAL A 12 13.88 -1.61 -3.46
N SER A 13 13.89 -1.28 -4.74
CA SER A 13 13.86 -2.31 -5.78
C SER A 13 15.07 -3.24 -5.72
N LYS A 14 16.24 -2.75 -5.26
CA LYS A 14 17.43 -3.58 -5.04
C LYS A 14 17.25 -4.56 -3.88
N LEU A 15 16.44 -4.20 -2.85
CA LEU A 15 16.11 -5.11 -1.74
C LEU A 15 15.33 -6.35 -2.20
N ILE A 16 14.74 -6.37 -3.40
CA ILE A 16 14.10 -7.57 -3.95
C ILE A 16 15.08 -8.74 -4.09
N SER A 17 16.38 -8.45 -4.18
CA SER A 17 17.45 -9.45 -4.20
C SER A 17 17.59 -10.22 -2.88
N LEU A 18 16.97 -9.76 -1.77
CA LEU A 18 16.87 -10.52 -0.52
C LEU A 18 15.91 -11.71 -0.61
N VAL A 19 15.02 -11.73 -1.61
CA VAL A 19 14.13 -12.85 -1.86
C VAL A 19 14.97 -14.00 -2.42
N PRO A 20 15.02 -15.18 -1.76
CA PRO A 20 15.92 -16.27 -2.13
C PRO A 20 15.84 -16.70 -3.60
N GLU A 21 14.66 -16.66 -4.23
CA GLU A 21 14.52 -16.97 -5.66
C GLU A 21 15.27 -15.96 -6.55
N VAL A 22 15.19 -14.68 -6.23
CA VAL A 22 15.87 -13.60 -6.95
C VAL A 22 17.37 -13.63 -6.65
N LEU A 23 17.73 -14.00 -5.42
CA LEU A 23 19.10 -14.12 -4.96
C LEU A 23 19.86 -15.24 -5.70
N VAL A 24 19.17 -16.33 -6.05
CA VAL A 24 19.72 -17.41 -6.90
C VAL A 24 19.80 -16.99 -8.38
N ALA A 25 18.88 -16.15 -8.86
CA ALA A 25 18.84 -15.71 -10.25
C ALA A 25 19.79 -14.53 -10.56
N THR A 26 20.07 -13.69 -9.57
CA THR A 26 20.96 -12.53 -9.68
C THR A 26 22.24 -12.82 -8.90
N ASN A 27 23.34 -13.16 -9.60
CA ASN A 27 24.66 -13.42 -9.04
C ASN A 27 25.28 -12.15 -8.38
N GLY A 28 24.67 -11.67 -7.30
CA GLY A 28 25.04 -10.42 -6.63
C GLY A 28 24.31 -9.23 -7.23
N CYS A 29 23.27 -8.76 -6.55
CA CYS A 29 22.81 -7.39 -6.72
C CYS A 29 23.57 -6.51 -5.73
N ASP A 30 23.94 -5.29 -6.16
CA ASP A 30 24.61 -4.31 -5.31
C ASP A 30 23.63 -3.79 -4.25
N LEU A 31 23.62 -4.49 -3.10
CA LEU A 31 22.86 -4.14 -1.91
C LEU A 31 23.53 -3.03 -1.11
N GLU A 32 24.79 -2.67 -1.38
CA GLU A 32 25.56 -1.75 -0.54
C GLU A 32 24.88 -0.38 -0.41
N GLU A 33 24.35 0.14 -1.51
CA GLU A 33 23.71 1.45 -1.53
C GLU A 33 22.34 1.45 -0.84
N ALA A 34 21.59 0.34 -0.95
CA ALA A 34 20.32 0.18 -0.26
C ALA A 34 20.52 -0.06 1.25
N VAL A 35 21.53 -0.85 1.62
CA VAL A 35 21.91 -1.09 3.02
C VAL A 35 22.37 0.20 3.67
N LYS A 36 23.24 0.98 3.01
CA LYS A 36 23.66 2.32 3.49
C LYS A 36 22.47 3.23 3.78
N PHE A 37 21.47 3.23 2.90
CA PHE A 37 20.27 4.05 3.07
C PHE A 37 19.42 3.64 4.29
N TYR A 38 19.35 2.35 4.62
CA TYR A 38 18.55 1.82 5.73
C TYR A 38 19.38 1.52 7.00
N THR A 39 20.63 1.99 7.09
CA THR A 39 21.51 1.71 8.24
C THR A 39 20.91 2.11 9.58
N ASP A 40 20.16 3.21 9.63
CA ASP A 40 19.50 3.71 10.84
C ASP A 40 18.34 2.81 11.32
N ASP A 41 17.77 2.00 10.42
CA ASP A 41 16.67 1.07 10.72
C ASP A 41 17.16 -0.32 11.15
N LEU A 42 18.44 -0.62 10.95
CA LEU A 42 19.05 -1.93 11.25
C LEU A 42 19.41 -2.06 12.73
N VAL A 43 19.23 -3.27 13.27
CA VAL A 43 19.55 -3.57 14.67
C VAL A 43 21.07 -3.65 14.89
N SER A 44 21.78 -4.24 13.92
CA SER A 44 23.23 -4.36 13.94
C SER A 44 23.80 -4.40 12.51
N PRO A 45 24.06 -3.23 11.90
CA PRO A 45 24.57 -3.14 10.53
C PRO A 45 25.81 -4.01 10.28
N ASP A 46 26.70 -4.13 11.27
CA ASP A 46 27.98 -4.83 11.17
C ASP A 46 27.86 -6.36 10.98
N VAL A 47 26.70 -6.95 11.25
CA VAL A 47 26.47 -8.41 11.17
C VAL A 47 25.67 -8.79 9.92
N LEU A 48 25.18 -7.80 9.16
CA LEU A 48 24.31 -8.03 8.01
C LEU A 48 24.97 -8.93 6.96
N ASP A 49 26.26 -8.75 6.70
CA ASP A 49 26.99 -9.53 5.70
C ASP A 49 26.98 -11.02 6.03
N VAL A 50 27.15 -11.34 7.31
CA VAL A 50 27.16 -12.71 7.83
C VAL A 50 25.75 -13.30 7.82
N GLU A 51 24.75 -12.50 8.19
CA GLU A 51 23.34 -12.87 8.09
C GLU A 51 22.93 -13.15 6.66
N LEU A 52 23.36 -12.35 5.68
CA LEU A 52 23.04 -12.54 4.26
C LEU A 52 23.64 -13.82 3.69
N VAL A 53 24.88 -14.16 4.08
CA VAL A 53 25.52 -15.42 3.68
C VAL A 53 24.75 -16.62 4.21
N HIS A 54 24.25 -16.57 5.44
CA HIS A 54 23.46 -17.65 6.04
C HIS A 54 21.99 -17.67 5.59
N TRP A 55 21.40 -16.49 5.34
CA TRP A 55 20.06 -16.33 4.80
C TRP A 55 19.94 -16.81 3.36
N ARG A 56 21.07 -16.91 2.66
CA ARG A 56 21.19 -17.63 1.40
C ARG A 56 21.03 -19.14 1.66
N ILE A 57 19.79 -19.51 1.98
CA ILE A 57 19.36 -20.86 2.30
C ILE A 57 19.46 -21.69 1.01
N GLU A 58 20.32 -22.70 1.02
CA GLU A 58 20.13 -23.89 0.21
C GLU A 58 19.18 -24.81 1.00
N GLU A 59 17.89 -24.89 0.65
CA GLU A 59 17.07 -26.12 0.69
C GLU A 59 15.54 -25.90 0.48
N GLU A 60 15.03 -26.75 -0.43
CA GLU A 60 13.68 -27.28 -0.70
C GLU A 60 12.43 -26.39 -0.84
N SER A 61 12.36 -25.19 -0.25
CA SER A 61 11.16 -24.33 -0.43
C SER A 61 11.47 -22.83 -0.52
N ILE A 62 12.32 -22.48 -1.48
CA ILE A 62 12.68 -21.11 -1.82
C ILE A 62 11.41 -20.23 -1.95
N PRO A 63 11.17 -19.28 -1.04
CA PRO A 63 9.97 -18.45 -1.10
C PRO A 63 10.04 -17.54 -2.32
N ARG A 64 9.05 -17.68 -3.21
CA ARG A 64 8.93 -16.91 -4.47
C ARG A 64 8.44 -15.47 -4.32
N SER A 65 8.13 -15.07 -3.10
CA SER A 65 7.53 -13.76 -2.80
C SER A 65 8.15 -13.20 -1.54
N ALA A 66 8.39 -11.88 -1.54
CA ALA A 66 8.89 -11.15 -0.38
C ALA A 66 8.06 -11.41 0.90
N VAL A 67 6.74 -11.57 0.75
CA VAL A 67 5.84 -11.88 1.88
C VAL A 67 6.09 -13.27 2.45
N ASN A 68 6.38 -14.25 1.60
CA ASN A 68 6.69 -15.60 2.05
C ASN A 68 8.12 -15.67 2.63
N ALA A 69 9.05 -14.91 2.05
CA ALA A 69 10.40 -14.75 2.60
C ALA A 69 10.34 -14.16 4.01
N LEU A 70 9.52 -13.13 4.23
CA LEU A 70 9.32 -12.54 5.54
C LEU A 70 8.70 -13.52 6.55
N LYS A 71 7.76 -14.36 6.13
CA LYS A 71 7.14 -15.38 7.02
C LYS A 71 8.10 -16.48 7.44
N ASN A 72 9.03 -16.84 6.56
CA ASN A 72 10.04 -17.88 6.82
C ASN A 72 11.31 -17.31 7.49
N CYS A 73 11.44 -15.99 7.55
CA CYS A 73 12.58 -15.31 8.16
C CYS A 73 12.35 -15.14 9.66
N ASP A 74 13.09 -15.92 10.47
CA ASP A 74 13.08 -15.77 11.91
C ASP A 74 13.83 -14.50 12.33
N ALA A 75 13.12 -13.60 13.02
CA ALA A 75 13.65 -12.32 13.47
C ALA A 75 14.71 -12.46 14.57
N GLU A 76 14.76 -13.60 15.27
CA GLU A 76 15.75 -13.86 16.32
C GLU A 76 17.11 -14.29 15.74
N PHE A 77 17.09 -15.01 14.62
CA PHE A 77 18.30 -15.47 13.93
C PHE A 77 18.81 -14.49 12.87
N TYR A 78 17.90 -13.77 12.20
CA TYR A 78 18.24 -12.85 11.10
C TYR A 78 17.56 -11.48 11.28
N PRO A 79 17.85 -10.75 12.36
CA PRO A 79 17.15 -9.51 12.71
C PRO A 79 17.28 -8.44 11.61
N ASN A 80 18.42 -8.31 10.95
CA ASN A 80 18.65 -7.27 9.95
C ASN A 80 17.98 -7.63 8.62
N VAL A 81 18.09 -8.89 8.19
CA VAL A 81 17.39 -9.39 6.99
C VAL A 81 15.87 -9.30 7.18
N HIS A 82 15.36 -9.62 8.36
CA HIS A 82 13.95 -9.52 8.69
C HIS A 82 13.44 -8.08 8.57
N VAL A 83 14.19 -7.09 9.08
CA VAL A 83 13.84 -5.67 8.94
C VAL A 83 13.82 -5.24 7.46
N LEU A 84 14.84 -5.61 6.68
CA LEU A 84 14.90 -5.26 5.26
C LEU A 84 13.77 -5.91 4.45
N LEU A 85 13.42 -7.16 4.74
CA LEU A 85 12.27 -7.85 4.14
C LEU A 85 10.94 -7.18 4.53
N ARG A 86 10.81 -6.68 5.78
CA ARG A 86 9.65 -5.89 6.20
C ARG A 86 9.55 -4.59 5.41
N ILE A 87 10.64 -3.84 5.29
CA ILE A 87 10.69 -2.59 4.53
C ILE A 87 10.30 -2.83 3.07
N LEU A 88 10.85 -3.88 2.44
CA LEU A 88 10.50 -4.30 1.09
C LEU A 88 8.99 -4.61 0.97
N CYS A 89 8.44 -5.39 1.92
CA CYS A 89 7.02 -5.75 1.90
C CYS A 89 6.10 -4.55 2.14
N THR A 90 6.44 -3.66 3.08
CA THR A 90 5.60 -2.47 3.34
C THR A 90 5.63 -1.53 2.15
N LEU A 91 6.80 -1.28 1.56
CA LEU A 91 6.91 -0.34 0.44
C LEU A 91 6.29 -0.89 -0.84
N SER A 92 6.50 -2.17 -1.16
CA SER A 92 5.82 -2.81 -2.30
C SER A 92 4.30 -2.82 -2.16
N VAL A 93 3.77 -3.12 -0.97
CA VAL A 93 2.33 -3.07 -0.69
C VAL A 93 1.80 -1.65 -0.78
N THR A 94 2.52 -0.65 -0.25
CA THR A 94 2.09 0.76 -0.37
C THR A 94 2.13 1.28 -1.81
N SER A 95 3.10 0.87 -2.64
CA SER A 95 3.12 1.23 -4.07
C SER A 95 1.91 0.65 -4.79
N ALA A 96 1.63 -0.65 -4.61
CA ALA A 96 0.50 -1.30 -5.26
C ALA A 96 -0.86 -0.71 -4.83
N GLU A 97 -1.05 -0.45 -3.53
CA GLU A 97 -2.29 0.11 -3.00
C GLU A 97 -2.47 1.59 -3.38
N SER A 98 -1.38 2.37 -3.40
CA SER A 98 -1.42 3.76 -3.89
C SER A 98 -1.68 3.82 -5.39
N GLU A 99 -1.05 3.00 -6.21
CA GLU A 99 -1.31 2.87 -7.65
C GLU A 99 -2.77 2.47 -7.93
N ARG A 100 -3.30 1.50 -7.18
CA ARG A 100 -4.72 1.11 -7.24
C ARG A 100 -5.62 2.30 -6.89
N SER A 101 -5.30 3.05 -5.84
CA SER A 101 -6.06 4.24 -5.42
C SER A 101 -6.03 5.35 -6.48
N PHE A 102 -4.86 5.67 -7.03
CA PHE A 102 -4.70 6.65 -8.10
C PHE A 102 -5.38 6.22 -9.40
N SER A 103 -5.32 4.93 -9.75
CA SER A 103 -6.03 4.37 -10.90
C SER A 103 -7.55 4.49 -10.73
N THR A 104 -8.05 4.21 -9.53
CA THR A 104 -9.47 4.37 -9.19
C THR A 104 -9.90 5.84 -9.29
N MET A 105 -9.09 6.76 -8.75
CA MET A 105 -9.32 8.21 -8.88
C MET A 105 -9.31 8.67 -10.33
N LYS A 106 -8.37 8.18 -11.15
CA LYS A 106 -8.31 8.49 -12.59
C LYS A 106 -9.56 8.01 -13.32
N ARG A 107 -10.07 6.82 -13.00
CA ARG A 107 -11.34 6.30 -13.55
C ARG A 107 -12.52 7.17 -13.13
N LEU A 108 -12.61 7.57 -11.86
CA LEU A 108 -13.66 8.48 -11.37
C LEU A 108 -13.64 9.84 -12.09
N LYS A 109 -12.46 10.46 -12.22
CA LYS A 109 -12.28 11.73 -12.94
C LYS A 109 -12.67 11.61 -14.42
N THR A 110 -12.35 10.48 -15.05
CA THR A 110 -12.70 10.24 -16.46
C THR A 110 -14.21 10.09 -16.63
N TYR A 111 -14.86 9.31 -15.75
CA TYR A 111 -16.30 9.07 -15.80
C TYR A 111 -17.14 10.33 -15.52
N LEU A 112 -16.67 11.20 -14.61
CA LEU A 112 -17.43 12.37 -14.12
C LEU A 112 -16.95 13.71 -14.69
N ARG A 113 -16.15 13.70 -15.76
CA ARG A 113 -15.47 14.89 -16.33
C ARG A 113 -16.40 16.08 -16.63
N ASN A 114 -17.68 15.83 -16.87
CA ASN A 114 -18.67 16.87 -17.18
C ASN A 114 -19.46 17.37 -15.96
N THR A 115 -19.17 16.90 -14.73
CA THR A 115 -20.07 17.12 -13.57
C THR A 115 -19.34 17.42 -12.24
N MET A 116 -18.02 17.67 -12.24
CA MET A 116 -17.21 17.66 -11.00
C MET A 116 -16.65 19.02 -10.57
N SER A 117 -16.87 19.36 -9.30
CA SER A 117 -16.05 20.30 -8.51
C SER A 117 -15.02 19.52 -7.67
N THR A 118 -13.95 20.18 -7.22
CA THR A 118 -12.83 19.57 -6.47
C THR A 118 -13.25 18.91 -5.14
N GLU A 119 -14.22 19.48 -4.43
CA GLU A 119 -14.76 18.89 -3.19
C GLU A 119 -15.54 17.58 -3.44
N ARG A 120 -16.36 17.57 -4.50
CA ARG A 120 -17.13 16.37 -4.88
C ARG A 120 -16.21 15.24 -5.30
N GLU A 121 -15.07 15.57 -5.90
CA GLU A 121 -14.03 14.61 -6.26
C GLU A 121 -13.43 13.90 -5.04
N SER A 122 -12.98 14.68 -4.06
CA SER A 122 -12.33 14.15 -2.85
C SER A 122 -13.30 13.25 -2.06
N SER A 123 -14.57 13.64 -2.00
CA SER A 123 -15.63 12.88 -1.32
C SER A 123 -15.93 11.53 -2.01
N LEU A 124 -16.03 11.52 -3.35
CA LEU A 124 -16.26 10.28 -4.09
C LEU A 124 -15.05 9.34 -4.04
N ALA A 125 -13.84 9.89 -4.08
CA ALA A 125 -12.62 9.10 -3.95
C ALA A 125 -12.61 8.35 -2.61
N LEU A 126 -12.92 9.02 -1.49
CA LEU A 126 -13.04 8.41 -0.18
C LEU A 126 -14.07 7.28 -0.14
N ILE A 127 -15.27 7.50 -0.71
CA ILE A 127 -16.31 6.45 -0.79
C ILE A 127 -15.82 5.25 -1.61
N SER A 128 -15.12 5.49 -2.73
CA SER A 128 -14.64 4.42 -3.60
C SER A 128 -13.51 3.59 -2.98
N VAL A 129 -12.61 4.22 -2.21
CA VAL A 129 -11.51 3.55 -1.52
C VAL A 129 -12.04 2.75 -0.33
N HIS A 130 -13.02 3.29 0.40
CA HIS A 130 -13.58 2.66 1.60
C HIS A 130 -14.90 1.92 1.35
N TYR A 131 -15.14 1.44 0.12
CA TYR A 131 -16.41 0.80 -0.26
C TYR A 131 -16.77 -0.44 0.57
N ASN A 132 -15.78 -1.09 1.19
CA ASN A 132 -15.96 -2.31 1.98
C ASN A 132 -16.30 -2.05 3.46
N ARG A 133 -16.51 -0.79 3.86
CA ARG A 133 -16.90 -0.42 5.23
C ARG A 133 -18.42 -0.43 5.36
N SER A 134 -18.94 -1.02 6.44
CA SER A 134 -20.37 -0.92 6.75
C SER A 134 -20.75 0.55 7.01
N LEU A 135 -21.83 0.98 6.37
CA LEU A 135 -22.40 2.30 6.55
C LEU A 135 -23.72 2.17 7.32
N ASP A 136 -23.89 3.00 8.34
CA ASP A 136 -25.18 3.19 8.99
C ASP A 136 -26.04 4.10 8.10
N VAL A 137 -26.96 3.47 7.37
CA VAL A 137 -27.83 4.16 6.41
C VAL A 137 -28.77 5.13 7.14
N ASP A 138 -29.23 4.78 8.34
CA ASP A 138 -30.17 5.60 9.11
C ASP A 138 -29.48 6.89 9.57
N ALA A 139 -28.25 6.78 10.09
CA ALA A 139 -27.45 7.95 10.45
C ALA A 139 -27.15 8.86 9.25
N ILE A 140 -26.95 8.29 8.05
CA ILE A 140 -26.75 9.08 6.82
C ILE A 140 -28.02 9.81 6.43
N ILE A 141 -29.18 9.15 6.52
CA ILE A 141 -30.49 9.75 6.22
C ILE A 141 -30.76 10.91 7.18
N ASP A 142 -30.57 10.73 8.49
CA ASP A 142 -30.75 11.77 9.49
C ASP A 142 -29.80 12.96 9.27
N THR A 143 -28.54 12.68 8.94
CA THR A 143 -27.55 13.73 8.62
C THR A 143 -27.93 14.49 7.35
N PHE A 144 -28.49 13.81 6.35
CA PHE A 144 -28.95 14.46 5.12
C PHE A 144 -30.23 15.30 5.37
N ALA A 145 -31.16 14.79 6.18
CA ALA A 145 -32.38 15.48 6.59
C ALA A 145 -32.11 16.78 7.34
N THR A 146 -31.18 16.74 8.30
CA THR A 146 -30.77 17.92 9.07
C THR A 146 -30.07 18.97 8.22
N ARG A 147 -29.20 18.58 7.27
CA ARG A 147 -28.46 19.52 6.40
C ARG A 147 -29.27 20.06 5.23
N HIS A 148 -30.25 19.30 4.73
CA HIS A 148 -31.03 19.67 3.55
C HIS A 148 -32.54 19.49 3.77
N PRO A 149 -33.15 20.19 4.74
CA PRO A 149 -34.56 20.01 5.12
C PRO A 149 -35.51 20.25 3.94
N ARG A 150 -35.18 21.18 3.04
CA ARG A 150 -35.99 21.50 1.84
C ARG A 150 -35.97 20.44 0.75
N ARG A 151 -34.97 19.55 0.73
CA ARG A 151 -34.84 18.50 -0.30
C ARG A 151 -35.53 17.19 0.10
N LEU A 152 -35.83 17.04 1.39
CA LEU A 152 -36.61 15.93 1.94
C LEU A 152 -38.07 16.29 2.20
N LEU A 153 -38.43 17.58 2.11
CA LEU A 153 -39.81 18.00 1.91
C LEU A 153 -40.27 17.58 0.51
N ILE A 154 -40.55 16.28 0.34
CA ILE A 154 -41.81 15.91 -0.31
C ILE A 154 -42.84 16.36 0.73
N ALA A 155 -43.14 17.66 0.74
CA ALA A 155 -44.30 18.16 1.45
C ALA A 155 -45.44 17.27 0.97
N ASP A 156 -46.06 16.58 1.92
CA ASP A 156 -47.13 15.65 1.69
C ASP A 156 -48.22 16.37 0.89
N ILE A 157 -48.14 16.24 -0.44
CA ILE A 157 -49.06 16.89 -1.38
C ILE A 157 -50.46 16.25 -1.25
N LEU A 158 -50.53 15.13 -0.50
CA LEU A 158 -51.73 14.37 -0.20
C LEU A 158 -52.26 14.62 1.22
N SER A 159 -51.54 15.31 2.10
CA SER A 159 -52.13 15.92 3.30
C SER A 159 -52.84 17.21 2.92
N GLY A 160 -53.82 17.09 2.02
CA GLY A 160 -54.93 18.03 1.93
C GLY A 160 -55.93 17.74 3.04
N ASP A 161 -56.48 18.82 3.59
CA ASP A 161 -57.72 18.91 4.36
C ASP A 161 -57.87 18.06 5.64
N LYS A 162 -57.66 18.72 6.80
CA LYS A 162 -58.76 19.27 7.62
C LYS A 162 -58.27 20.17 8.74
#